data_AF-X8J3W3-F1
#
_entry.id   AF-X8J3W3-F1
#
_cell.length_a   1.000
_cell.length_b   1.000
_cell.length_c   1.000
_cell.angle_alpha   90.00
_cell.angle_beta   90.00
_cell.angle_gamma   90.00
#
_symmetry.space_group_name_H-M   'P 1'
#
loop_
_entity.id
_entity.type
_entity.pdbx_description
1 polymer ?
#
loop_
_entity_poly.entity_id
_entity_poly.type
_entity_poly.pdbx_seq_one_letter_code
_entity_poly.pdbx_strand_id
1 'polypeptide(L)'
;MVRMVFVRSLAITALFSVPVYADPWTNVTCTNQNLAWSFNSLQQSPCLVASYLGSVCRADNTWRVPQLSGGSIYYVSGSSTKCICTSVVWSLLAACSLCQGLDSSRWTVYANDCTTADTSPPGIYPVAIPSGVAVPDWAYYDYVTAGVFNQVIASQQAGPESTAPPGASSTAAPTASTATSTSTAAPVNIALVDPTLVRL
;
A
#
# COMPACT_ATOMS: atom_id res chain seq x y z
N MET A 1 -1.65 -73.75 -17.47
CA MET A 1 -1.10 -72.55 -18.13
C MET A 1 -1.84 -71.33 -17.59
N VAL A 2 -1.26 -70.58 -16.65
CA VAL A 2 -1.89 -69.40 -16.03
C VAL A 2 -1.25 -68.16 -16.64
N ARG A 3 -2.04 -67.33 -17.32
CA ARG A 3 -1.59 -66.09 -17.98
C ARG A 3 -1.43 -64.99 -16.92
N MET A 4 -0.18 -64.63 -16.59
CA MET A 4 0.13 -63.40 -15.86
C MET A 4 -0.04 -62.19 -16.79
N VAL A 5 -0.99 -61.32 -16.46
CA VAL A 5 -1.14 -60.01 -17.10
C VAL A 5 -0.40 -58.99 -16.25
N PHE A 6 0.74 -58.49 -16.74
CA PHE A 6 1.48 -57.41 -16.11
C PHE A 6 0.84 -56.07 -16.48
N VAL A 7 0.15 -55.43 -15.54
CA VAL A 7 -0.37 -54.07 -15.70
C VAL A 7 0.79 -53.10 -15.47
N ARG A 8 1.21 -52.40 -16.52
CA ARG A 8 2.22 -51.32 -16.43
C ARG A 8 1.54 -50.04 -15.97
N SER A 9 1.71 -49.70 -14.70
CA SER A 9 1.26 -48.41 -14.16
C SER A 9 2.11 -47.27 -14.72
N LEU A 10 1.53 -46.40 -15.55
CA LEU A 10 2.11 -45.10 -15.88
C LEU A 10 1.78 -44.11 -14.77
N ALA A 11 2.78 -43.67 -14.02
CA ALA A 11 2.64 -42.55 -13.10
C ALA A 11 2.67 -41.24 -13.89
N ILE A 12 1.55 -40.51 -13.91
CA ILE A 12 1.44 -39.17 -14.49
C ILE A 12 1.94 -38.18 -13.43
N THR A 13 3.12 -37.60 -13.62
CA THR A 13 3.61 -36.48 -12.80
C THR A 13 2.92 -35.20 -13.25
N ALA A 14 1.97 -34.70 -12.45
CA ALA A 14 1.39 -33.38 -12.64
C ALA A 14 2.46 -32.31 -12.33
N LEU A 15 2.96 -31.62 -13.36
CA LEU A 15 3.79 -30.44 -13.21
C LEU A 15 2.89 -29.30 -12.70
N PHE A 16 2.93 -29.02 -11.40
CA PHE A 16 2.33 -27.82 -10.84
C PHE A 16 3.16 -26.61 -11.29
N SER A 17 2.71 -25.92 -12.33
CA SER A 17 3.23 -24.61 -12.69
C SER A 17 2.85 -23.63 -11.58
N VAL A 18 3.76 -23.39 -10.64
CA VAL A 18 3.59 -22.31 -9.67
C VAL A 18 3.66 -21.01 -10.48
N PRO A 19 2.61 -20.17 -10.52
CA PRO A 19 2.73 -18.86 -11.12
C PRO A 19 3.80 -18.11 -10.34
N VAL A 20 4.88 -17.74 -11.00
CA VAL A 20 5.85 -16.79 -10.44
C VAL A 20 5.13 -15.45 -10.41
N TYR A 21 4.52 -15.13 -9.28
CA TYR A 21 4.12 -13.76 -8.98
C TYR A 21 5.42 -12.97 -8.89
N ALA A 22 5.65 -12.16 -9.91
CA ALA A 22 6.84 -11.36 -9.95
C ALA A 22 6.57 -10.14 -9.06
N ASP A 23 7.36 -10.01 -7.98
CA ASP A 23 7.13 -9.06 -6.91
C ASP A 23 7.96 -7.78 -7.06
N PRO A 24 7.51 -6.64 -6.49
CA PRO A 24 8.33 -5.46 -6.31
C PRO A 24 9.61 -5.79 -5.55
N TRP A 25 10.74 -5.26 -6.01
CA TRP A 25 12.05 -5.69 -5.51
C TRP A 25 13.06 -4.56 -5.40
N THR A 26 13.84 -4.59 -4.33
CA THR A 26 15.04 -3.75 -4.14
C THR A 26 16.10 -4.53 -3.37
N ASN A 27 17.38 -4.31 -3.70
CA ASN A 27 18.52 -4.75 -2.88
C ASN A 27 19.19 -3.58 -2.15
N VAL A 28 18.55 -2.41 -2.12
CA VAL A 28 19.10 -1.23 -1.45
C VAL A 28 19.00 -1.40 0.06
N THR A 29 20.14 -1.26 0.73
CA THR A 29 20.17 -1.03 2.18
C THR A 29 20.42 0.45 2.42
N CYS A 30 19.50 1.13 3.11
CA CYS A 30 19.73 2.51 3.51
C CYS A 30 20.77 2.56 4.62
N THR A 31 22.00 2.96 4.26
CA THR A 31 23.13 3.05 5.19
C THR A 31 23.20 4.41 5.88
N ASN A 32 22.64 5.46 5.25
CA ASN A 32 22.66 6.81 5.79
C ASN A 32 21.65 7.00 6.92
N GLN A 33 22.12 7.03 8.16
CA GLN A 33 21.29 7.17 9.36
C GLN A 33 20.55 8.50 9.42
N ASN A 34 21.04 9.55 8.73
CA ASN A 34 20.34 10.84 8.67
C ASN A 34 19.03 10.77 7.87
N LEU A 35 18.78 9.66 7.16
CA LEU A 35 17.57 9.40 6.39
C LEU A 35 16.60 8.45 7.13
N ALA A 36 16.80 8.19 8.42
CA ALA A 36 15.88 7.37 9.21
C ALA A 36 14.43 7.89 9.20
N TRP A 37 14.24 9.22 9.11
CA TRP A 37 12.93 9.86 8.99
C TRP A 37 12.18 9.50 7.70
N SER A 38 12.87 8.99 6.67
CA SER A 38 12.25 8.67 5.37
C SER A 38 11.52 7.33 5.36
N PHE A 39 11.71 6.51 6.39
CA PHE A 39 10.99 5.25 6.55
C PHE A 39 9.56 5.51 6.99
N ASN A 40 8.65 4.67 6.50
CA ASN A 40 7.24 4.75 6.88
C ASN A 40 6.94 3.99 8.19
N SER A 41 5.70 4.07 8.66
CA SER A 41 5.24 3.39 9.88
C SER A 41 5.35 1.86 9.84
N LEU A 42 5.43 1.27 8.64
CA LEU A 42 5.62 -0.15 8.37
C LEU A 42 7.11 -0.56 8.24
N GLN A 43 8.03 0.34 8.61
CA GLN A 43 9.49 0.16 8.47
C GLN A 43 9.95 -0.13 7.03
N GLN A 44 9.19 0.33 6.03
CA GLN A 44 9.58 0.21 4.63
C GLN A 44 10.47 1.39 4.25
N SER A 45 11.57 1.09 3.55
CA SER A 45 12.46 2.13 3.02
C SER A 45 11.79 2.86 1.85
N PRO A 46 12.20 4.11 1.54
CA PRO A 46 11.70 4.82 0.37
C PRO A 46 11.96 4.05 -0.94
N CYS A 47 13.04 3.28 -1.01
CA CYS A 47 13.34 2.40 -2.15
C CYS A 47 12.30 1.29 -2.34
N LEU A 48 11.88 0.67 -1.23
CA LEU A 48 10.90 -0.41 -1.23
C LEU A 48 9.51 0.14 -1.55
N VAL A 49 9.12 1.26 -0.94
CA VAL A 49 7.84 1.90 -1.25
C VAL A 49 7.79 2.31 -2.72
N ALA A 50 8.88 2.88 -3.27
CA ALA A 50 8.97 3.12 -4.71
C ALA A 50 8.72 1.83 -5.49
N SER A 51 9.46 0.74 -5.23
CA SER A 51 9.31 -0.51 -6.00
C SER A 51 7.86 -1.02 -6.02
N TYR A 52 7.14 -0.94 -4.90
CA TYR A 52 5.70 -1.25 -4.83
C TYR A 52 4.84 -0.32 -5.69
N LEU A 53 5.09 0.99 -5.66
CA LEU A 53 4.28 1.93 -6.45
C LEU A 53 4.52 1.78 -7.95
N GLY A 54 5.74 1.55 -8.41
CA GLY A 54 5.95 1.33 -9.84
C GLY A 54 5.54 -0.06 -10.32
N SER A 55 5.49 -1.05 -9.43
CA SER A 55 5.09 -2.41 -9.82
C SER A 55 3.62 -2.47 -10.25
N VAL A 56 2.72 -1.79 -9.52
CA VAL A 56 1.29 -1.72 -9.88
C VAL A 56 1.03 -0.97 -11.19
N CYS A 57 2.03 -0.25 -11.70
CA CYS A 57 1.97 0.41 -13.01
C CYS A 57 2.21 -0.56 -14.18
N ARG A 58 2.62 -1.81 -13.91
CA ARG A 58 2.98 -2.79 -14.93
C ARG A 58 2.06 -4.01 -14.87
N ALA A 59 1.76 -4.56 -16.04
CA ALA A 59 0.88 -5.73 -16.16
C ALA A 59 1.44 -6.99 -15.49
N ASP A 60 2.78 -7.09 -15.36
CA ASP A 60 3.47 -8.20 -14.71
C ASP A 60 3.70 -7.98 -13.21
N ASN A 61 3.24 -6.84 -12.65
CA ASN A 61 3.49 -6.41 -11.28
C ASN A 61 4.97 -6.37 -10.89
N THR A 62 5.88 -6.10 -11.85
CA THR A 62 7.31 -5.97 -11.55
C THR A 62 7.79 -4.54 -11.58
N TRP A 63 8.57 -4.16 -10.56
CA TRP A 63 9.46 -3.02 -10.69
C TRP A 63 10.65 -3.17 -9.78
N ARG A 64 11.85 -2.96 -10.34
CA ARG A 64 13.11 -3.11 -9.63
C ARG A 64 13.67 -1.74 -9.33
N VAL A 65 14.00 -1.51 -8.06
CA VAL A 65 14.78 -0.37 -7.59
C VAL A 65 16.15 -0.91 -7.14
N PRO A 66 17.10 -1.08 -8.06
CA PRO A 66 18.40 -1.65 -7.74
C PRO A 66 19.27 -0.64 -7.00
N GLN A 67 20.25 -1.13 -6.24
CA GLN A 67 21.31 -0.30 -5.68
C GLN A 67 22.08 0.42 -6.78
N LEU A 68 22.28 1.72 -6.60
CA LEU A 68 23.02 2.58 -7.51
C LEU A 68 24.54 2.40 -7.30
N SER A 69 25.32 2.59 -8.36
CA SER A 69 26.79 2.58 -8.34
C SER A 69 27.35 3.68 -9.23
N GLY A 70 28.56 4.16 -8.92
CA GLY A 70 29.32 5.05 -9.81
C GLY A 70 28.62 6.36 -10.20
N GLY A 71 27.91 7.00 -9.27
CA GLY A 71 27.19 8.26 -9.55
C GLY A 71 25.93 8.09 -10.42
N SER A 72 25.48 6.85 -10.63
CA SER A 72 24.21 6.58 -11.30
C SER A 72 23.03 7.19 -10.53
N ILE A 73 21.95 7.47 -11.25
CA ILE A 73 20.72 8.06 -10.72
C ILE A 73 19.51 7.27 -11.21
N TYR A 74 18.39 7.38 -10.50
CA TYR A 74 17.11 6.87 -10.99
C TYR A 74 16.45 7.86 -11.95
N TYR A 75 15.93 7.33 -13.05
CA TYR A 75 15.17 8.04 -14.08
C TYR A 75 14.18 7.09 -14.75
N VAL A 76 13.19 7.65 -15.44
CA VAL A 76 12.24 6.88 -16.25
C VAL A 76 12.89 6.55 -17.59
N SER A 77 12.82 5.28 -18.01
CA SER A 77 13.22 4.86 -19.36
C SER A 77 12.28 3.78 -19.91
N GLY A 78 11.99 3.86 -21.21
CA GLY A 78 11.30 2.83 -22.00
C GLY A 78 9.81 2.56 -21.69
N SER A 79 9.33 2.83 -20.48
CA SER A 79 7.93 2.61 -20.07
C SER A 79 7.42 3.82 -19.29
N SER A 80 7.14 4.89 -20.03
CA SER A 80 6.53 6.11 -19.54
C SER A 80 5.03 5.89 -19.40
N THR A 81 4.49 6.04 -18.18
CA THR A 81 3.05 5.95 -17.91
C THR A 81 2.69 6.98 -16.85
N LYS A 82 1.42 7.38 -16.81
CA LYS A 82 0.89 8.28 -15.77
C LYS A 82 1.17 7.84 -14.33
N CYS A 83 1.33 6.54 -14.12
CA CYS A 83 1.62 5.93 -12.85
C CYS A 83 3.11 6.00 -12.46
N ILE A 84 4.03 5.88 -13.43
CA ILE A 84 5.47 5.97 -13.19
C ILE A 84 5.94 7.44 -13.22
N CYS A 85 5.46 8.23 -14.17
CA CYS A 85 5.78 9.65 -14.35
C CYS A 85 5.02 10.53 -13.35
N THR A 86 5.30 10.30 -12.06
CA THR A 86 4.69 11.03 -10.94
C THR A 86 5.78 11.64 -10.07
N SER A 87 5.49 12.80 -9.48
CA SER A 87 6.40 13.40 -8.50
C SER A 87 6.53 12.55 -7.24
N VAL A 88 5.53 11.72 -6.93
CA VAL A 88 5.52 10.85 -5.75
C VAL A 88 6.55 9.74 -5.88
N VAL A 89 6.54 9.02 -7.00
CA VAL A 89 7.53 7.98 -7.29
C VAL A 89 8.94 8.57 -7.39
N TRP A 90 9.08 9.75 -8.03
CA TRP A 90 10.36 10.46 -8.05
C TRP A 90 10.86 10.82 -6.65
N SER A 91 10.01 11.37 -5.78
CA SER A 91 10.40 11.77 -4.42
C SER A 91 10.89 10.57 -3.60
N LEU A 92 10.21 9.43 -3.71
CA LEU A 92 10.65 8.19 -3.08
C LEU A 92 12.01 7.72 -3.62
N LEU A 93 12.22 7.77 -4.94
CA LEU A 93 13.52 7.44 -5.55
C LEU A 93 14.62 8.43 -5.20
N ALA A 94 14.30 9.72 -5.06
CA ALA A 94 15.24 10.75 -4.63
C ALA A 94 15.71 10.49 -3.19
N ALA A 95 14.78 10.24 -2.26
CA ALA A 95 15.11 9.83 -0.90
C ALA A 95 15.87 8.50 -0.87
N CYS A 96 15.53 7.56 -1.76
CA CYS A 96 16.26 6.30 -1.91
C CYS A 96 17.73 6.52 -2.32
N SER A 97 18.02 7.44 -3.25
CA SER A 97 19.40 7.82 -3.59
C SER A 97 20.13 8.41 -2.38
N LEU A 98 19.50 9.35 -1.66
CA LEU A 98 20.08 9.96 -0.46
C LEU A 98 20.35 8.95 0.66
N CYS A 99 19.48 7.94 0.81
CA CYS A 99 19.63 6.91 1.83
C CYS A 99 20.81 5.96 1.52
N GLN A 100 21.20 5.84 0.25
CA GLN A 100 22.41 5.16 -0.21
C GLN A 100 23.68 6.01 -0.05
N GLY A 101 23.54 7.28 0.36
CA GLY A 101 24.66 8.24 0.44
C GLY A 101 25.04 8.85 -0.91
N LEU A 102 24.11 8.86 -1.88
CA LEU A 102 24.30 9.41 -3.21
C LEU A 102 23.40 10.64 -3.43
N ASP A 103 23.70 11.42 -4.47
CA ASP A 103 22.85 12.53 -4.86
C ASP A 103 21.57 12.05 -5.57
N SER A 104 20.46 12.73 -5.31
CA SER A 104 19.18 12.51 -6.00
C SER A 104 19.18 13.14 -7.39
N SER A 105 18.45 12.55 -8.35
CA SER A 105 18.20 13.19 -9.64
C SER A 105 17.32 14.43 -9.52
N ARG A 106 17.52 15.40 -10.43
CA ARG A 106 16.57 16.50 -10.65
C ARG A 106 15.32 15.97 -11.33
N TRP A 107 14.18 16.64 -11.12
CA TRP A 107 12.92 16.26 -11.78
C TRP A 107 13.05 16.18 -13.30
N THR A 108 13.72 17.16 -13.92
CA THR A 108 13.92 17.21 -15.38
C THR A 108 14.72 16.03 -15.94
N VAL A 109 15.58 15.44 -15.12
CA VAL A 109 16.35 14.25 -15.49
C VAL A 109 15.53 13.00 -15.27
N TYR A 110 14.82 12.92 -14.15
CA TYR A 110 13.93 11.79 -13.85
C TYR A 110 12.84 11.64 -14.91
N ALA A 111 12.16 12.75 -15.23
CA ALA A 111 11.01 12.80 -16.11
C ALA A 111 11.38 13.03 -17.59
N ASN A 112 12.63 12.78 -17.99
CA ASN A 112 13.12 13.08 -19.34
C ASN A 112 12.29 12.39 -20.44
N ASP A 113 11.90 11.13 -20.21
CA ASP A 113 11.07 10.34 -21.12
C ASP A 113 9.56 10.44 -20.80
N CYS A 114 9.15 11.34 -19.90
CA CYS A 114 7.76 11.57 -19.56
C CYS A 114 7.11 12.59 -20.50
N THR A 115 6.03 12.20 -21.18
CA THR A 115 5.23 13.16 -21.93
C THR A 115 4.35 13.98 -20.99
N THR A 116 3.83 15.11 -21.46
CA THR A 116 2.83 15.89 -20.69
C THR A 116 1.55 15.09 -20.41
N ALA A 117 1.15 14.19 -21.32
CA ALA A 117 0.01 13.31 -21.14
C ALA A 117 0.26 12.22 -20.08
N ASP A 118 1.50 11.74 -20.01
CA ASP A 118 1.94 10.74 -19.03
C ASP A 118 2.36 11.36 -17.70
N THR A 119 2.37 12.68 -17.54
CA THR A 119 2.78 13.29 -16.27
C THR A 119 1.58 13.51 -15.36
N SER A 120 1.61 12.95 -14.15
CA SER A 120 0.61 13.30 -13.13
C SER A 120 0.87 14.69 -12.54
N PRO A 121 -0.17 15.43 -12.12
CA PRO A 121 0.03 16.68 -11.38
C PRO A 121 0.94 16.48 -10.16
N PRO A 122 1.75 17.48 -9.77
CA PRO A 122 2.58 17.38 -8.58
C PRO A 122 1.78 17.00 -7.35
N GLY A 123 2.32 16.08 -6.55
CA GLY A 123 1.67 15.57 -5.35
C GLY A 123 0.50 14.62 -5.58
N ILE A 124 0.35 14.07 -6.80
CA ILE A 124 -0.69 13.10 -7.11
C ILE A 124 -0.07 11.78 -7.55
N TYR A 125 -0.52 10.70 -6.92
CA TYR A 125 -0.31 9.32 -7.38
C TYR A 125 -1.65 8.77 -7.88
N PRO A 126 -1.79 8.42 -9.18
CA PRO A 126 -3.09 8.26 -9.82
C PRO A 126 -3.70 6.86 -9.71
N VAL A 127 -3.02 5.90 -9.07
CA VAL A 127 -3.49 4.52 -8.92
C VAL A 127 -3.61 4.15 -7.45
N ALA A 128 -4.36 3.08 -7.17
CA ALA A 128 -4.52 2.58 -5.82
C ALA A 128 -3.18 2.07 -5.27
N ILE A 129 -2.86 2.45 -4.03
CA ILE A 129 -1.71 1.93 -3.30
C ILE A 129 -1.97 0.44 -3.00
N PRO A 130 -1.02 -0.46 -3.27
CA PRO A 130 -1.18 -1.88 -2.96
C PRO A 130 -1.28 -2.13 -1.45
N SER A 131 -2.00 -3.18 -1.05
CA SER A 131 -2.14 -3.57 0.35
C SER A 131 -0.79 -3.82 1.01
N GLY A 132 -0.66 -3.41 2.28
CA GLY A 132 0.59 -3.57 3.03
C GLY A 132 1.67 -2.55 2.69
N VAL A 133 1.34 -1.48 1.95
CA VAL A 133 2.24 -0.37 1.63
C VAL A 133 1.69 0.92 2.21
N ALA A 134 2.58 1.69 2.83
CA ALA A 134 2.28 3.04 3.30
C ALA A 134 3.19 4.04 2.57
N VAL A 135 2.60 5.08 1.97
CA VAL A 135 3.36 6.13 1.30
C VAL A 135 3.43 7.32 2.25
N PRO A 136 4.64 7.72 2.69
CA PRO A 136 4.80 8.87 3.56
C PRO A 136 4.24 10.15 2.95
N ASP A 137 3.66 11.02 3.78
CA ASP A 137 3.13 12.33 3.38
C ASP A 137 4.16 13.19 2.64
N TRP A 138 5.42 13.16 3.08
CA TRP A 138 6.50 13.92 2.44
C TRP A 138 6.71 13.57 0.96
N ALA A 139 6.33 12.37 0.51
CA ALA A 139 6.46 11.99 -0.89
C ALA A 139 5.49 12.76 -1.81
N TYR A 140 4.42 13.33 -1.24
CA TYR A 140 3.41 14.09 -1.96
C TYR A 140 3.69 15.60 -2.00
N TYR A 141 4.72 16.09 -1.30
CA TYR A 141 5.08 17.50 -1.34
C TYR A 141 5.56 17.92 -2.75
N ASP A 142 5.25 19.15 -3.18
CA ASP A 142 5.67 19.67 -4.49
C ASP A 142 7.14 20.10 -4.49
N TYR A 143 8.01 19.15 -4.86
CA TYR A 143 9.42 19.41 -5.20
C TYR A 143 9.62 19.73 -6.69
N VAL A 144 8.60 19.53 -7.53
CA VAL A 144 8.68 19.69 -8.99
C VAL A 144 8.88 21.16 -9.36
N THR A 145 8.20 22.07 -8.65
CA THR A 145 8.33 23.51 -8.87
C THR A 145 9.79 24.00 -8.72
N ALA A 146 10.53 23.49 -7.71
CA ALA A 146 11.95 23.77 -7.56
C ALA A 146 12.85 22.87 -8.45
N GLY A 147 12.30 21.76 -8.94
CA GLY A 147 12.98 20.73 -9.72
C GLY A 147 14.02 19.92 -8.93
N VAL A 148 14.05 20.06 -7.60
CA VAL A 148 15.05 19.46 -6.71
C VAL A 148 14.36 18.94 -5.45
N PHE A 149 14.62 17.68 -5.12
CA PHE A 149 14.18 17.10 -3.85
C PHE A 149 14.97 17.70 -2.69
N ASN A 150 14.27 18.19 -1.66
CA ASN A 150 14.91 18.80 -0.49
C ASN A 150 14.61 17.99 0.77
N GLN A 151 15.61 17.26 1.26
CA GLN A 151 15.47 16.41 2.45
C GLN A 151 15.10 17.17 3.73
N VAL A 152 15.50 18.45 3.85
CA VAL A 152 15.19 19.28 5.03
C VAL A 152 13.72 19.67 5.05
N ILE A 153 13.14 19.93 3.87
CA ILE A 153 11.70 20.19 3.74
C ILE A 153 10.91 18.88 3.92
N ALA A 154 11.39 17.79 3.33
CA ALA A 154 10.77 16.47 3.43
C ALA A 154 10.68 15.98 4.88
N SER A 155 11.75 16.10 5.65
CA SER A 155 11.79 15.66 7.05
C SER A 155 10.89 16.47 7.99
N GLN A 156 10.39 17.62 7.55
CA GLN A 156 9.46 18.46 8.32
C GLN A 156 7.99 18.17 8.01
N GLN A 157 7.69 17.36 6.99
CA GLN A 157 6.31 16.99 6.70
C GLN A 157 5.85 15.97 7.74
N ALA A 158 4.65 16.20 8.30
CA ALA A 158 4.10 15.42 9.41
C ALA A 158 2.65 14.98 9.14
N GLY A 159 2.21 15.01 7.88
CA GLY A 159 0.89 14.52 7.51
C GLY A 159 0.77 13.00 7.63
N PRO A 160 -0.46 12.47 7.58
CA PRO A 160 -0.71 11.04 7.64
C PRO A 160 -0.19 10.32 6.40
N GLU A 161 0.28 9.09 6.58
CA GLU A 161 0.67 8.25 5.45
C GLU A 161 -0.55 7.81 4.64
N SER A 162 -0.38 7.74 3.31
CA SER A 162 -1.40 7.20 2.42
C SER A 162 -1.28 5.69 2.33
N THR A 163 -2.39 4.97 2.43
CA THR A 163 -2.43 3.50 2.39
C THR A 163 -3.48 3.01 1.42
N ALA A 164 -3.50 1.70 1.16
CA ALA A 164 -4.58 1.08 0.41
C ALA A 164 -5.94 1.41 1.06
N PRO A 165 -6.99 1.73 0.27
CA PRO A 165 -8.34 1.88 0.81
C PRO A 165 -8.74 0.63 1.59
N PRO A 166 -9.53 0.75 2.68
CA PRO A 166 -10.04 -0.41 3.40
C PRO A 166 -10.77 -1.33 2.41
N GLY A 167 -10.28 -2.56 2.26
CA GLY A 167 -10.99 -3.57 1.47
C GLY A 167 -12.40 -3.75 2.05
N ALA A 168 -13.40 -3.91 1.17
CA ALA A 168 -14.75 -4.25 1.62
C ALA A 168 -14.67 -5.54 2.46
N SER A 169 -14.79 -5.40 3.77
CA SER A 169 -14.93 -6.55 4.65
C SER A 169 -16.24 -7.21 4.28
N SER A 170 -16.19 -8.45 3.80
CA SER A 170 -17.37 -9.31 3.72
C SER A 170 -17.82 -9.60 5.14
N THR A 171 -18.59 -8.68 5.73
CA THR A 171 -19.31 -8.95 6.97
C THR A 171 -20.33 -10.04 6.66
N ALA A 172 -20.02 -11.28 7.02
CA ALA A 172 -21.01 -12.34 7.03
C ALA A 172 -22.15 -11.87 7.93
N ALA A 173 -23.34 -11.67 7.35
CA ALA A 173 -24.52 -11.24 8.08
C ALA A 173 -24.82 -12.27 9.19
N PRO A 174 -24.97 -11.85 10.46
CA PRO A 174 -25.48 -12.76 11.47
C PRO A 174 -26.96 -13.00 11.19
N THR A 175 -27.34 -14.25 10.93
CA THR A 175 -28.73 -14.68 10.88
C THR A 175 -29.37 -14.38 12.24
N ALA A 176 -30.32 -13.44 12.27
CA ALA A 176 -31.03 -13.05 13.48
C ALA A 176 -31.96 -14.19 13.94
N SER A 177 -31.66 -14.81 15.08
CA SER A 177 -32.61 -15.65 15.81
C SER A 177 -33.36 -14.79 16.81
N THR A 178 -34.63 -14.52 16.54
CA THR A 178 -35.55 -13.84 17.46
C THR A 178 -35.83 -14.76 18.66
N ALA A 179 -35.40 -14.37 19.85
CA ALA A 179 -35.82 -14.98 21.11
C ALA A 179 -36.56 -13.94 21.97
N THR A 180 -37.86 -14.14 22.12
CA THR A 180 -38.79 -13.34 22.90
C THR A 180 -38.65 -13.69 24.38
N SER A 181 -38.35 -12.70 25.24
CA SER A 181 -38.26 -12.88 26.69
C SER A 181 -39.38 -12.10 27.39
N THR A 182 -40.36 -12.85 27.88
CA THR A 182 -41.54 -12.41 28.65
C THR A 182 -41.12 -12.04 30.08
N SER A 183 -41.51 -10.87 30.57
CA SER A 183 -41.26 -10.43 31.96
C SER A 183 -42.47 -10.74 32.85
N THR A 184 -42.25 -11.59 33.85
CA THR A 184 -43.24 -12.02 34.85
C THR A 184 -43.09 -11.16 36.12
N ALA A 185 -44.06 -10.31 36.44
CA ALA A 185 -44.11 -9.55 37.69
C ALA A 185 -45.11 -10.20 38.67
N ALA A 186 -44.70 -10.38 39.93
CA ALA A 186 -45.49 -10.93 41.03
C ALA A 186 -45.39 -9.96 42.25
N PRO A 187 -46.31 -10.04 43.24
CA PRO A 187 -47.20 -8.93 43.57
C PRO A 187 -46.80 -8.14 44.82
N VAL A 188 -47.19 -6.87 44.88
CA VAL A 188 -47.10 -6.05 46.10
C VAL A 188 -48.52 -5.85 46.65
N ASN A 189 -48.74 -6.41 47.85
CA ASN A 189 -49.94 -6.26 48.66
C ASN A 189 -49.87 -4.91 49.38
N ILE A 190 -50.83 -4.00 49.14
CA ILE A 190 -51.05 -2.83 50.00
C ILE A 190 -52.54 -2.75 50.33
N ALA A 191 -52.80 -2.72 51.64
CA ALA A 191 -54.10 -2.75 52.28
C ALA A 191 -54.86 -1.42 52.13
N LEU A 192 -56.19 -1.55 52.19
CA LEU A 192 -57.22 -0.50 52.16
C LEU A 192 -57.02 0.57 53.24
N VAL A 193 -57.30 1.84 52.89
CA VAL A 193 -58.14 2.75 53.69
C VAL A 193 -58.89 3.72 52.75
N ASP A 194 -60.21 3.73 52.87
CA ASP A 194 -61.26 4.63 52.30
C ASP A 194 -61.39 5.93 53.14
N PRO A 195 -62.29 6.94 52.95
CA PRO A 195 -63.10 7.45 51.81
C PRO A 195 -63.01 9.00 51.60
N THR A 196 -63.78 9.51 50.62
CA THR A 196 -64.25 10.92 50.40
C THR A 196 -63.22 11.92 49.84
N LEU A 197 -63.49 12.77 48.82
CA LEU A 197 -64.64 13.65 48.60
C LEU A 197 -64.71 14.08 47.11
N VAL A 198 -65.91 14.02 46.54
CA VAL A 198 -66.31 14.65 45.26
C VAL A 198 -66.72 16.10 45.54
N ARG A 199 -66.32 17.06 44.68
CA ARG A 199 -67.19 18.14 44.15
C ARG A 199 -66.42 19.14 43.26
N LEU A 200 -66.88 19.29 42.02
CA LEU A 200 -67.65 20.46 41.61
C LEU A 200 -68.97 19.97 41.01
#